data_AF-C8WNG2-F1
#
_entry.id   AF-C8WNG2-F1
#
_cell.length_a   1.000
_cell.length_b   1.000
_cell.length_c   1.000
_cell.angle_alpha   90.00
_cell.angle_beta   90.00
_cell.angle_gamma   90.00
#
_symmetry.space_group_name_H-M   'P 1'
#
loop_
_entity.id
_entity.type
_entity.pdbx_description
1 polymer ?
#
loop_
_entity_poly.entity_id
_entity_poly.type
_entity_poly.pdbx_seq_one_letter_code
_entity_poly.pdbx_strand_id
1 'polypeptide(L)'
;MDSQDAKRKRPVTCLESGATYDSAYRAAKELGFADSRNIFRSIQRGTCTQGLHFYYADEPKPAPEFFIPPNRPPRPVVCLDTGEMFESAFQAGRAFGIAAGGVRTSASTGVERNGLHFYYGDEPKPAPEFFKERHSKIRPIVCLETGETFMGNSGTARPLHVSPAAISQAVRCGSPVNGLHFYHGDEPKPAPEFFKPTKVKGGKSPAAMAAAAKAAAGNGCASVPDGMQRNRHSV
;
A
#
# COMPACT_ATOMS: atom_id res chain seq x y z
N MET A 1 -38.60 -7.87 -12.24
CA MET A 1 -37.14 -7.66 -12.39
C MET A 1 -36.90 -6.17 -12.34
N ASP A 2 -36.26 -5.69 -11.27
CA ASP A 2 -36.05 -4.27 -11.05
C ASP A 2 -35.19 -3.65 -12.16
N SER A 3 -35.64 -2.52 -12.71
CA SER A 3 -35.00 -1.77 -13.81
C SER A 3 -33.51 -1.45 -13.54
N GLN A 4 -33.11 -1.45 -12.26
CA GLN A 4 -31.76 -1.20 -11.80
C GLN A 4 -30.82 -2.42 -11.96
N ASP A 5 -31.35 -3.64 -11.88
CA ASP A 5 -30.58 -4.88 -12.10
C ASP A 5 -30.28 -5.10 -13.59
N ALA A 6 -31.22 -4.72 -14.46
CA ALA A 6 -31.01 -4.73 -15.91
C ALA A 6 -29.85 -3.79 -16.30
N LYS A 7 -29.82 -2.56 -15.77
CA LYS A 7 -28.73 -1.59 -16.03
C LYS A 7 -27.36 -2.07 -15.56
N ARG A 8 -27.30 -2.88 -14.51
CA ARG A 8 -26.03 -3.40 -13.97
C ARG A 8 -25.37 -4.47 -14.84
N LYS A 9 -26.15 -5.10 -15.72
CA LYS A 9 -25.70 -6.20 -16.59
C LYS A 9 -25.50 -5.77 -18.06
N ARG A 10 -25.58 -4.47 -18.34
CA ARG A 10 -25.39 -3.94 -19.70
C ARG A 10 -23.91 -3.87 -20.06
N PRO A 11 -23.55 -4.22 -21.32
CA PRO A 11 -22.17 -4.14 -21.76
C PRO A 11 -21.70 -2.68 -21.82
N VAL A 12 -20.42 -2.48 -21.52
CA VAL A 12 -19.80 -1.14 -21.51
C VAL A 12 -18.49 -1.15 -22.30
N THR A 13 -18.24 -0.09 -23.05
CA THR A 13 -16.99 0.09 -23.80
C THR A 13 -16.18 1.20 -23.15
N CYS A 14 -14.89 0.96 -22.95
CA CYS A 14 -13.92 1.96 -22.53
C CYS A 14 -13.45 2.76 -23.75
N LEU A 15 -13.54 4.08 -23.68
CA LEU A 15 -13.20 4.97 -24.79
C LEU A 15 -11.71 4.92 -25.16
N GLU A 16 -10.82 4.90 -24.16
CA GLU A 16 -9.37 5.02 -24.34
C GLU A 16 -8.73 3.71 -24.80
N SER A 17 -9.23 2.57 -24.33
CA SER A 17 -8.70 1.26 -24.70
C SER A 17 -9.44 0.60 -25.86
N GLY A 18 -10.66 1.05 -26.17
CA GLY A 18 -11.58 0.37 -27.09
C GLY A 18 -12.13 -0.96 -26.57
N ALA A 19 -11.69 -1.42 -25.40
CA ALA A 19 -12.12 -2.69 -24.82
C ALA A 19 -13.60 -2.62 -24.40
N THR A 20 -14.35 -3.67 -24.73
CA THR A 20 -15.76 -3.83 -24.35
C THR A 20 -15.87 -4.95 -23.32
N TYR A 21 -16.65 -4.71 -22.28
CA TYR A 21 -16.86 -5.62 -21.16
C TYR A 21 -18.34 -5.95 -21.02
N ASP A 22 -18.67 -7.17 -20.58
CA ASP A 22 -20.05 -7.61 -20.39
C ASP A 22 -20.85 -6.74 -19.41
N SER A 23 -20.16 -6.05 -18.50
CA SER A 23 -20.78 -5.11 -17.56
C SER A 23 -19.78 -4.15 -16.96
N ALA A 24 -20.29 -3.03 -16.42
CA ALA A 24 -19.50 -2.13 -15.58
C ALA A 24 -18.87 -2.84 -14.36
N TYR A 25 -19.50 -3.90 -13.84
CA TYR A 25 -18.91 -4.70 -12.76
C TYR A 25 -17.68 -5.49 -13.25
N ARG A 26 -17.77 -6.13 -14.42
CA ARG A 26 -16.64 -6.86 -15.02
C ARG A 26 -15.50 -5.91 -15.37
N ALA A 27 -15.80 -4.79 -16.02
CA ALA A 27 -14.84 -3.72 -16.27
C ALA A 27 -14.17 -3.25 -14.97
N ALA A 28 -14.96 -3.03 -13.91
CA ALA A 28 -14.45 -2.60 -12.62
C ALA A 28 -13.42 -3.59 -12.03
N LYS A 29 -13.76 -4.88 -12.06
CA LYS A 29 -12.91 -5.94 -11.51
C LYS A 29 -11.61 -6.10 -12.31
N GLU A 30 -11.73 -6.10 -13.64
CA GLU A 30 -10.59 -6.33 -14.53
C GLU A 30 -9.61 -5.15 -14.54
N LEU A 31 -10.13 -3.92 -14.49
CA LEU A 31 -9.32 -2.70 -14.50
C LEU A 31 -8.86 -2.27 -13.09
N GLY A 32 -9.19 -3.03 -12.05
CA GLY A 32 -8.75 -2.77 -10.67
C GLY A 32 -9.44 -1.58 -10.00
N PHE A 33 -10.68 -1.28 -10.37
CA PHE A 33 -11.49 -0.28 -9.67
C PHE A 33 -12.03 -0.83 -8.36
N ALA A 34 -11.94 -0.03 -7.29
CA ALA A 34 -12.50 -0.39 -5.98
C ALA A 34 -14.03 -0.55 -6.00
N ASP A 35 -14.72 0.14 -6.93
CA ASP A 35 -16.18 0.13 -7.00
C ASP A 35 -16.69 0.43 -8.43
N SER A 36 -17.54 -0.46 -8.94
CA SER A 36 -18.25 -0.31 -10.23
C SER A 36 -19.15 0.92 -10.34
N ARG A 37 -19.61 1.48 -9.21
CA ARG A 37 -20.40 2.73 -9.18
C ARG A 37 -19.65 3.91 -9.80
N ASN A 38 -18.32 3.89 -9.79
CA ASN A 38 -17.52 4.92 -10.44
C ASN A 38 -17.68 4.89 -11.96
N ILE A 39 -17.80 3.71 -12.57
CA ILE A 39 -18.06 3.54 -14.00
C ILE A 39 -19.48 4.00 -14.34
N PHE A 40 -20.49 3.64 -13.54
CA PHE A 40 -21.86 4.15 -13.77
C PHE A 40 -21.95 5.68 -13.71
N ARG A 41 -21.27 6.29 -12.72
CA ARG A 41 -21.20 7.76 -12.61
C ARG A 41 -20.48 8.38 -13.80
N SER A 42 -19.40 7.73 -14.26
CA SER A 42 -18.66 8.13 -15.47
C SER A 42 -19.56 8.16 -16.69
N ILE A 43 -20.30 7.08 -16.94
CA ILE A 43 -21.23 6.97 -18.07
C ILE A 43 -22.33 8.05 -18.00
N GLN A 44 -22.90 8.31 -16.81
CA GLN A 44 -24.01 9.25 -16.66
C GLN A 44 -23.61 10.72 -16.79
N ARG A 45 -22.39 11.06 -16.38
CA ARG A 45 -21.94 12.46 -16.27
C ARG A 45 -20.89 12.83 -17.31
N GLY A 46 -20.45 11.87 -18.10
CA GLY A 46 -19.35 12.06 -19.05
C GLY A 46 -17.98 12.21 -18.40
N THR A 47 -17.85 12.13 -17.07
CA THR A 47 -16.57 12.28 -16.36
C THR A 47 -15.71 11.03 -16.49
N CYS A 48 -14.38 11.14 -16.56
CA CYS A 48 -13.52 9.96 -16.44
C CYS A 48 -13.36 9.44 -15.00
N THR A 49 -13.01 8.17 -14.88
CA THR A 49 -12.60 7.52 -13.62
C THR A 49 -11.27 6.82 -13.85
N GLN A 50 -10.25 7.22 -13.07
CA GLN A 50 -8.85 6.85 -13.31
C GLN A 50 -8.34 7.13 -14.74
N GLY A 51 -8.81 8.23 -15.34
CA GLY A 51 -8.45 8.60 -16.71
C GLY A 51 -9.14 7.78 -17.79
N LEU A 52 -10.12 6.93 -17.43
CA LEU A 52 -10.92 6.17 -18.38
C LEU A 52 -12.36 6.69 -18.45
N HIS A 53 -12.88 6.84 -19.66
CA HIS A 53 -14.28 7.08 -19.94
C HIS A 53 -14.97 5.78 -20.38
N PHE A 54 -16.25 5.68 -20.07
CA PHE A 54 -17.07 4.54 -20.44
C PHE A 54 -18.38 5.00 -21.05
N TYR A 55 -18.92 4.18 -21.95
CA TYR A 55 -20.28 4.31 -22.48
C TYR A 55 -20.89 2.93 -22.66
N TYR A 56 -22.21 2.86 -22.76
CA TYR A 56 -22.92 1.60 -23.00
C TYR A 56 -22.67 1.12 -24.43
N ALA A 57 -22.28 -0.14 -24.60
CA ALA A 57 -21.94 -0.69 -25.92
C ALA A 57 -23.18 -0.97 -26.79
N ASP A 58 -24.35 -1.09 -26.16
CA ASP A 58 -25.65 -1.27 -26.79
C ASP A 58 -26.33 0.07 -27.17
N GLU A 59 -25.68 1.20 -26.91
CA GLU A 59 -26.12 2.54 -27.30
C GLU A 59 -25.15 3.15 -28.32
N PRO A 60 -25.62 4.07 -29.19
CA PRO A 60 -24.70 4.82 -30.05
C PRO A 60 -23.68 5.56 -29.19
N LYS A 61 -22.42 5.52 -29.63
CA LYS A 61 -21.32 6.23 -28.97
C LYS A 61 -21.70 7.70 -28.79
N PRO A 62 -21.65 8.25 -27.56
CA PRO A 62 -21.91 9.67 -27.32
C PRO A 62 -20.99 10.56 -28.13
N ALA A 63 -21.46 11.78 -28.41
CA ALA A 63 -20.64 12.80 -29.07
C ALA A 63 -19.40 13.15 -28.22
N PRO A 64 -18.26 13.53 -28.83
CA PRO A 64 -17.03 13.82 -28.11
C PRO A 64 -17.19 14.84 -26.97
N GLU A 65 -18.09 15.81 -27.13
CA GLU A 65 -18.36 16.89 -26.16
C GLU A 65 -19.01 16.40 -24.86
N PHE A 66 -19.60 15.20 -24.90
CA PHE A 66 -20.13 14.56 -23.69
C PHE A 66 -19.02 14.16 -22.73
N PHE A 67 -17.84 13.79 -23.24
CA PHE A 67 -16.73 13.29 -22.43
C PHE A 67 -15.96 14.45 -21.81
N ILE A 68 -16.12 14.63 -20.50
CA ILE A 68 -15.49 15.68 -19.73
C ILE A 68 -14.05 15.26 -19.39
N PRO A 69 -13.03 15.94 -19.92
CA PRO A 69 -11.64 15.60 -19.64
C PRO A 69 -11.32 15.79 -18.15
N PRO A 70 -10.30 15.09 -17.63
CA PRO A 70 -9.85 15.32 -16.26
C PRO A 70 -9.42 16.78 -16.05
N ASN A 71 -9.71 17.34 -14.87
CA ASN A 71 -9.34 18.72 -14.49
C ASN A 71 -7.84 19.02 -14.62
N ARG A 72 -6.99 17.99 -14.69
CA ARG A 72 -5.57 18.13 -14.98
C ARG A 72 -5.20 17.13 -16.08
N PRO A 73 -4.39 17.54 -17.06
CA PRO A 73 -3.89 16.62 -18.06
C PRO A 73 -3.12 15.48 -17.38
N PRO A 74 -3.25 14.23 -17.88
CA PRO A 74 -2.40 13.15 -17.41
C PRO A 74 -0.94 13.51 -17.64
N ARG A 75 -0.11 13.30 -16.63
CA ARG A 75 1.34 13.51 -16.71
C ARG A 75 2.03 12.16 -16.82
N PRO A 76 3.01 12.00 -17.73
CA PRO A 76 3.74 10.76 -17.85
C PRO A 76 4.57 10.51 -16.59
N VAL A 77 4.70 9.25 -16.22
CA VAL A 77 5.45 8.81 -15.03
C VAL A 77 6.36 7.67 -15.44
N VAL A 78 7.61 7.72 -15.00
CA VAL A 78 8.60 6.66 -15.20
C VAL A 78 8.83 5.94 -13.87
N CYS A 79 8.84 4.61 -13.90
CA CYS A 79 9.30 3.80 -12.78
C CYS A 79 10.82 3.69 -12.84
N LEU A 80 11.52 4.12 -11.79
CA LEU A 80 12.98 4.12 -11.74
C LEU A 80 13.55 2.70 -11.78
N ASP A 81 12.90 1.76 -11.08
CA ASP A 81 13.40 0.40 -10.86
C ASP A 81 13.24 -0.49 -12.09
N THR A 82 12.16 -0.29 -12.86
CA THR A 82 11.90 -1.05 -14.09
C THR A 82 12.33 -0.31 -15.36
N GLY A 83 12.47 1.01 -15.29
CA GLY A 83 12.70 1.88 -16.46
C GLY A 83 11.45 2.08 -17.34
N GLU A 84 10.30 1.51 -16.98
CA GLU A 84 9.08 1.61 -17.76
C GLU A 84 8.46 3.01 -17.64
N MET A 85 8.06 3.57 -18.79
CA MET A 85 7.36 4.84 -18.90
C MET A 85 5.86 4.59 -19.13
N PHE A 86 5.05 5.31 -18.36
CA PHE A 86 3.59 5.27 -18.43
C PHE A 86 3.06 6.65 -18.79
N GLU A 87 1.96 6.71 -19.52
CA GLU A 87 1.29 7.96 -19.91
C GLU A 87 0.66 8.68 -18.70
N SER A 88 0.38 7.93 -17.62
CA SER A 88 -0.19 8.50 -16.41
C SER A 88 0.12 7.70 -15.15
N ALA A 89 0.03 8.37 -14.01
CA ALA A 89 0.04 7.73 -12.69
C ALA A 89 -1.07 6.69 -12.50
N PHE A 90 -2.18 6.77 -13.25
CA PHE A 90 -3.23 5.75 -13.21
C PHE A 90 -2.80 4.47 -13.93
N GLN A 91 -2.16 4.61 -15.08
CA GLN A 91 -1.64 3.47 -15.84
C GLN A 91 -0.52 2.76 -15.06
N ALA A 92 0.46 3.51 -14.54
CA ALA A 92 1.50 2.98 -13.67
C ALA A 92 0.90 2.30 -12.42
N GLY A 93 -0.10 2.94 -11.81
CA GLY A 93 -0.80 2.39 -10.66
C GLY A 93 -1.47 1.04 -10.93
N ARG A 94 -2.10 0.87 -12.09
CA ARG A 94 -2.69 -0.42 -12.50
C ARG A 94 -1.62 -1.49 -12.75
N ALA A 95 -0.53 -1.14 -13.42
CA ALA A 95 0.55 -2.07 -13.72
C ALA A 95 1.19 -2.66 -12.44
N PHE A 96 1.37 -1.84 -11.40
CA PHE A 96 2.05 -2.24 -10.16
C PHE A 96 1.10 -2.49 -8.97
N GLY A 97 -0.22 -2.39 -9.15
CA GLY A 97 -1.19 -2.51 -8.06
C GLY A 97 -1.09 -1.39 -7.00
N ILE A 98 -0.62 -0.21 -7.39
CA ILE A 98 -0.45 0.97 -6.52
C ILE A 98 -1.55 1.98 -6.80
N ALA A 99 -2.14 2.56 -5.76
CA ALA A 99 -3.09 3.65 -5.95
C ALA A 99 -2.41 4.82 -6.69
N ALA A 100 -3.05 5.40 -7.71
CA ALA A 100 -2.48 6.49 -8.50
C ALA A 100 -2.05 7.72 -7.65
N GLY A 101 -2.71 7.94 -6.51
CA GLY A 101 -2.28 8.94 -5.53
C GLY A 101 -0.91 8.62 -4.92
N GLY A 102 -0.64 7.35 -4.62
CA GLY A 102 0.65 6.86 -4.17
C GLY A 102 1.74 7.06 -5.21
N VAL A 103 1.46 6.72 -6.48
CA VAL A 103 2.39 6.96 -7.60
C VAL A 103 2.72 8.45 -7.74
N ARG A 104 1.72 9.34 -7.71
CA ARG A 104 1.94 10.79 -7.74
C ARG A 104 2.77 11.28 -6.56
N THR A 105 2.50 10.78 -5.35
CA THR A 105 3.31 11.12 -4.18
C THR A 105 4.76 10.70 -4.40
N SER A 106 5.00 9.47 -4.86
CA SER A 106 6.34 8.97 -5.16
C SER A 106 7.03 9.87 -6.19
N ALA A 107 6.36 10.18 -7.30
CA ALA A 107 6.88 11.08 -8.34
C ALA A 107 7.21 12.49 -7.84
N SER A 108 6.47 13.01 -6.86
CA SER A 108 6.69 14.36 -6.33
C SER A 108 7.66 14.47 -5.16
N THR A 109 7.83 13.41 -4.37
CA THR A 109 8.60 13.46 -3.11
C THR A 109 9.73 12.43 -3.04
N GLY A 110 9.85 11.60 -4.06
CA GLY A 110 10.81 10.50 -4.14
C GLY A 110 10.56 9.39 -3.12
N VAL A 111 9.39 9.34 -2.48
CA VAL A 111 9.08 8.28 -1.49
C VAL A 111 8.75 6.99 -2.20
N GLU A 112 9.36 5.90 -1.77
CA GLU A 112 9.08 4.55 -2.27
C GLU A 112 7.62 4.11 -2.00
N ARG A 113 7.02 3.46 -2.99
CA ARG A 113 5.70 2.83 -2.90
C ARG A 113 5.81 1.39 -3.36
N ASN A 114 5.60 0.47 -2.42
CA ASN A 114 5.61 -0.97 -2.70
C ASN A 114 6.95 -1.45 -3.31
N GLY A 115 8.08 -0.96 -2.79
CA GLY A 115 9.41 -1.29 -3.35
C GLY A 115 9.76 -0.56 -4.64
N LEU A 116 8.93 0.39 -5.10
CA LEU A 116 9.13 1.10 -6.37
C LEU A 116 9.21 2.62 -6.18
N HIS A 117 10.08 3.25 -6.96
CA HIS A 117 10.20 4.68 -7.10
C HIS A 117 9.67 5.15 -8.45
N PHE A 118 9.04 6.33 -8.43
CA PHE A 118 8.52 6.98 -9.62
C PHE A 118 9.07 8.39 -9.73
N TYR A 119 9.14 8.91 -10.96
CA TYR A 119 9.38 10.33 -11.25
C TYR A 119 8.58 10.73 -12.49
N TYR A 120 8.31 12.02 -12.66
CA TYR A 120 7.57 12.48 -13.84
C TYR A 120 8.47 12.46 -15.08
N GLY A 121 7.96 11.90 -16.17
CA GLY A 121 8.71 11.74 -17.43
C GLY A 121 8.74 12.99 -18.31
N ASP A 122 7.99 14.03 -17.93
CA ASP A 122 8.04 15.37 -18.55
C ASP A 122 9.10 16.28 -17.91
N GLU A 123 9.76 15.80 -16.86
CA GLU A 123 10.87 16.46 -16.16
C GLU A 123 12.17 15.66 -16.34
N PRO A 124 13.35 16.31 -16.26
CA PRO A 124 14.61 15.59 -16.27
C PRO A 124 14.67 14.59 -15.11
N LYS A 125 15.29 13.43 -15.35
CA LYS A 125 15.46 12.39 -14.33
C LYS A 125 16.08 13.01 -13.05
N PRO A 126 15.41 12.91 -11.89
CA PRO A 126 15.94 13.46 -10.65
C PRO A 126 17.28 12.83 -10.24
N ALA A 127 18.07 13.58 -9.48
CA ALA A 127 19.29 13.06 -8.87
C ALA A 127 18.97 11.89 -7.92
N PRO A 128 19.91 10.94 -7.69
CA PRO A 128 19.69 9.80 -6.80
C PRO A 128 19.18 10.18 -5.40
N GLU A 129 19.63 11.31 -4.86
CA GLU A 129 19.26 11.86 -3.55
C GLU A 129 17.78 12.22 -3.41
N PHE A 130 17.09 12.43 -4.54
CA PHE A 130 15.64 12.63 -4.55
C PHE A 130 14.91 11.38 -4.06
N PHE A 131 15.41 10.19 -4.41
CA PHE A 131 14.76 8.92 -4.13
C PHE A 131 15.07 8.48 -2.71
N LYS A 132 14.04 8.54 -1.87
CA LYS A 132 14.08 8.12 -0.47
C LYS A 132 13.60 6.69 -0.42
N GLU A 133 14.51 5.77 -0.14
CA GLU A 133 14.12 4.43 0.28
C GLU A 133 13.18 4.55 1.46
N ARG A 134 12.08 3.80 1.45
CA ARG A 134 11.24 3.67 2.64
C ARG A 134 11.94 2.69 3.56
N HIS A 135 13.09 3.10 4.08
CA HIS A 135 13.54 2.62 5.35
C HIS A 135 12.51 3.08 6.38
N SER A 136 11.47 2.28 6.61
CA SER A 136 11.23 2.00 8.02
C SER A 136 12.52 1.34 8.49
N LYS A 137 13.52 2.15 8.90
CA LYS A 137 14.65 1.66 9.67
C LYS A 137 13.99 0.74 10.68
N ILE A 138 14.39 -0.53 10.70
CA ILE A 138 13.86 -1.44 11.69
C ILE A 138 14.40 -0.90 13.02
N ARG A 139 13.62 -0.04 13.66
CA ARG A 139 14.06 0.71 14.84
C ARG A 139 14.10 -0.27 16.00
N PRO A 140 15.14 -0.24 16.84
CA PRO A 140 15.14 -1.01 18.07
C PRO A 140 13.97 -0.54 18.94
N ILE A 141 13.26 -1.50 19.52
CA ILE A 141 12.16 -1.26 20.46
C ILE A 141 12.56 -1.90 21.78
N VAL A 142 12.61 -1.11 22.84
CA VAL A 142 13.00 -1.55 24.17
C VAL A 142 11.76 -1.74 25.03
N CYS A 143 11.66 -2.87 25.71
CA CYS A 143 10.65 -3.11 26.73
C CYS A 143 11.12 -2.50 28.07
N LEU A 144 10.31 -1.63 28.66
CA LEU A 144 10.65 -0.90 29.88
C LEU A 144 10.84 -1.83 31.09
N GLU A 145 9.98 -2.83 31.23
CA GLU A 145 9.93 -3.72 32.39
C GLU A 145 11.02 -4.79 32.37
N THR A 146 11.43 -5.23 31.18
CA THR A 146 12.38 -6.33 31.01
C THR A 146 13.77 -5.86 30.58
N GLY A 147 13.88 -4.65 30.03
CA GLY A 147 15.11 -4.13 29.42
C GLY A 147 15.47 -4.79 28.09
N GLU A 148 14.64 -5.67 27.54
CA GLU A 148 14.93 -6.35 26.27
C GLU A 148 14.71 -5.45 25.06
N THR A 149 15.61 -5.56 24.08
CA THR A 149 15.57 -4.82 22.82
C THR A 149 15.18 -5.75 21.68
N PHE A 150 14.15 -5.35 20.94
CA PHE A 150 13.61 -6.06 19.77
C PHE A 150 13.88 -5.27 18.49
N MET A 151 14.10 -5.97 17.39
CA MET A 151 14.25 -5.32 16.08
C MET A 151 12.88 -5.08 15.42
N GLY A 152 12.40 -3.84 15.55
CA GLY A 152 11.18 -3.34 14.93
C GLY A 152 9.87 -3.90 15.50
N ASN A 153 8.75 -3.29 15.08
CA ASN A 153 7.42 -3.63 15.58
C ASN A 153 7.08 -5.12 15.42
N SER A 154 7.46 -5.72 14.29
CA SER A 154 7.19 -7.14 14.00
C SER A 154 7.99 -8.09 14.89
N GLY A 155 9.25 -7.73 15.22
CA GLY A 155 10.09 -8.52 16.12
C GLY A 155 9.56 -8.51 17.56
N THR A 156 9.00 -7.39 18.01
CA THR A 156 8.33 -7.28 19.33
C THR A 156 6.96 -7.96 19.35
N ALA A 157 6.20 -7.86 18.26
CA ALA A 157 4.81 -8.31 18.20
C ALA A 157 4.66 -9.83 18.22
N ARG A 158 5.56 -10.56 17.51
CA ARG A 158 5.49 -12.01 17.35
C ARG A 158 5.55 -12.78 18.69
N PRO A 159 6.53 -12.52 19.59
CA PRO A 159 6.59 -13.22 20.87
C PRO A 159 5.44 -12.90 21.82
N LEU A 160 4.89 -11.69 21.71
CA LEU A 160 3.78 -11.23 22.55
C LEU A 160 2.42 -11.66 22.01
N HIS A 161 2.37 -12.30 20.83
CA HIS A 161 1.14 -12.64 20.11
C HIS A 161 0.20 -11.43 19.93
N VAL A 162 0.77 -10.27 19.62
CA VAL A 162 0.02 -9.03 19.35
C VAL A 162 0.27 -8.55 17.92
N SER A 163 -0.45 -7.53 17.47
CA SER A 163 -0.24 -6.95 16.15
C SER A 163 0.94 -5.96 16.16
N PRO A 164 1.71 -5.83 15.06
CA PRO A 164 2.72 -4.77 14.94
C PRO A 164 2.14 -3.36 15.09
N ALA A 165 0.86 -3.17 14.75
CA ALA A 165 0.14 -1.92 14.96
C ALA A 165 -0.08 -1.61 16.45
N ALA A 166 -0.38 -2.62 17.28
CA ALA A 166 -0.50 -2.46 18.73
C ALA A 166 0.84 -2.02 19.35
N ILE A 167 1.97 -2.60 18.90
CA ILE A 167 3.31 -2.15 19.33
C ILE A 167 3.57 -0.72 18.88
N SER A 168 3.27 -0.37 17.62
CA SER A 168 3.44 1.00 17.13
C SER A 168 2.62 2.02 17.91
N GLN A 169 1.41 1.66 18.33
CA GLN A 169 0.57 2.50 19.18
C GLN A 169 1.13 2.61 20.60
N ALA A 170 1.61 1.51 21.19
CA ALA A 170 2.22 1.49 22.52
C ALA A 170 3.42 2.42 22.61
N VAL A 171 4.33 2.34 21.64
CA VAL A 171 5.52 3.18 21.56
C VAL A 171 5.16 4.65 21.38
N ARG A 172 4.10 4.97 20.61
CA ARG A 172 3.70 6.36 20.36
C ARG A 172 2.94 7.00 21.52
N CYS A 173 2.13 6.21 22.22
CA CYS A 173 1.14 6.73 23.17
C CYS A 173 1.39 6.33 24.64
N GLY A 174 2.48 5.62 24.91
CA GLY A 174 2.84 5.11 26.24
C GLY A 174 1.82 4.13 26.81
N SER A 175 0.94 3.56 25.99
CA SER A 175 -0.07 2.60 26.44
C SER A 175 0.53 1.20 26.59
N PRO A 176 0.24 0.48 27.68
CA PRO A 176 0.77 -0.86 27.88
C PRO A 176 0.12 -1.89 26.92
N VAL A 177 0.91 -2.87 26.48
CA VAL A 177 0.45 -4.05 25.73
C VAL A 177 0.79 -5.28 26.55
N ASN A 178 -0.22 -6.07 26.91
CA ASN A 178 -0.08 -7.19 27.85
C ASN A 178 0.61 -6.79 29.18
N GLY A 179 0.39 -5.55 29.64
CA GLY A 179 1.02 -5.02 30.86
C GLY A 179 2.48 -4.58 30.70
N LEU A 180 3.01 -4.52 29.48
CA LEU A 180 4.37 -4.08 29.17
C LEU A 180 4.38 -2.76 28.41
N HIS A 181 5.36 -1.91 28.69
CA HIS A 181 5.62 -0.66 27.99
C HIS A 181 6.80 -0.78 27.04
N PHE A 182 6.71 -0.04 25.94
CA PHE A 182 7.70 -0.07 24.87
C PHE A 182 8.09 1.35 24.47
N TYR A 183 9.37 1.54 24.14
CA TYR A 183 9.88 2.81 23.60
C TYR A 183 10.96 2.55 22.55
N HIS A 184 11.30 3.57 21.77
CA HIS A 184 12.37 3.49 20.77
C HIS A 184 13.74 3.46 21.44
N GLY A 185 14.54 2.44 21.14
CA GLY A 185 15.89 2.28 21.71
C GLY A 185 16.94 3.22 21.12
N ASP A 186 16.61 3.87 20.01
CA ASP A 186 17.41 4.90 19.34
C ASP A 186 17.09 6.32 19.83
N GLU A 187 16.16 6.47 20.78
CA GLU A 187 15.79 7.72 21.43
C GLU A 187 16.08 7.65 22.94
N PRO A 188 16.28 8.80 23.62
CA PRO A 188 16.38 8.81 25.08
C PRO A 188 15.10 8.23 25.70
N LYS A 189 15.27 7.44 26.75
CA LYS A 189 14.16 6.83 27.49
C LYS A 189 13.13 7.90 27.88
N PRO A 190 11.85 7.76 27.50
CA PRO A 190 10.80 8.72 27.85
C PRO A 190 10.66 8.91 29.36
N ALA A 191 10.20 10.10 29.76
CA ALA A 191 9.90 10.40 31.16
C ALA A 191 8.84 9.44 31.71
N PRO A 192 8.84 9.13 33.02
CA PRO A 192 7.90 8.18 33.62
C PRO A 192 6.42 8.53 33.37
N GLU A 193 6.10 9.83 33.31
CA GLU A 193 4.76 10.37 33.03
C GLU A 193 4.20 10.05 31.64
N PHE A 194 5.07 9.69 30.69
CA PHE A 194 4.66 9.23 29.36
C PHE A 194 3.93 7.88 29.42
N PHE A 195 4.29 7.01 30.37
CA PHE A 195 3.79 5.65 30.46
C PHE A 195 2.47 5.61 31.25
N LYS A 196 1.43 5.07 30.61
CA LYS A 196 0.08 4.99 31.18
C LYS A 196 -0.02 3.85 32.18
N PRO A 197 -0.77 4.00 33.29
CA PRO A 197 -0.87 2.95 34.30
C PRO A 197 -1.42 1.64 33.73
N THR A 198 -0.85 0.52 34.15
CA THR A 198 -1.33 -0.82 33.80
C THR A 198 -2.60 -1.14 34.58
N LYS A 199 -3.66 -1.57 33.89
CA LYS A 199 -4.81 -2.19 34.55
C LYS A 199 -4.45 -3.66 34.78
N VAL A 200 -4.25 -4.05 36.04
CA VAL A 200 -3.90 -5.43 36.42
C VAL A 200 -5.04 -6.36 36.01
N LYS A 201 -4.86 -7.12 34.92
CA LYS A 201 -5.59 -8.36 34.67
C LYS A 201 -4.56 -9.48 34.71
N GLY A 202 -4.66 -10.33 35.72
CA GLY A 202 -3.73 -11.42 35.96
C GLY A 202 -3.54 -12.31 34.74
N GLY A 203 -2.28 -12.57 34.39
CA GLY A 203 -1.91 -13.49 33.32
C GLY A 203 -0.43 -13.37 32.96
N LYS A 204 0.36 -14.39 33.36
CA LYS A 204 1.77 -14.70 33.06
C LYS A 204 2.79 -13.58 33.34
N SER A 205 3.89 -13.94 34.01
CA SER A 205 4.95 -12.97 34.33
C SER A 205 5.62 -12.44 33.05
N PRO A 206 5.93 -11.13 32.97
CA PRO A 206 6.73 -10.52 31.91
C PRO A 206 7.99 -11.31 31.55
N ALA A 207 8.66 -11.87 32.56
CA ALA A 207 9.85 -12.70 32.42
C ALA A 207 9.59 -14.02 31.66
N ALA A 208 8.42 -14.65 31.82
CA ALA A 208 8.07 -15.87 31.10
C ALA A 208 7.79 -15.60 29.60
N MET A 209 7.24 -14.42 29.27
CA MET A 209 6.99 -14.00 27.89
C MET A 209 8.30 -13.59 27.18
N ALA A 210 9.22 -12.95 27.90
CA ALA A 210 10.58 -12.63 27.44
C ALA A 210 11.43 -13.89 27.21
N ALA A 211 11.34 -14.90 28.09
CA ALA A 211 12.03 -16.19 27.91
C ALA A 211 11.55 -16.93 26.64
N ALA A 212 10.25 -16.89 26.33
CA ALA A 212 9.70 -17.41 25.08
C ALA A 212 10.17 -16.62 23.85
N ALA A 213 10.36 -15.29 24.00
CA ALA A 213 10.89 -14.42 22.94
C ALA A 213 12.36 -14.70 22.60
N LYS A 214 13.21 -14.90 23.62
CA LYS A 214 14.62 -15.29 23.43
C LYS A 214 14.79 -16.61 22.70
N ALA A 215 13.93 -17.61 22.97
CA ALA A 215 13.98 -18.89 22.27
C ALA A 215 13.61 -18.80 20.77
N ALA A 216 12.74 -17.86 20.39
CA ALA A 216 12.33 -17.65 19.00
C ALA A 216 13.32 -16.82 18.16
N ALA A 217 14.14 -15.97 18.80
CA ALA A 217 15.13 -15.14 18.12
C ALA A 217 16.43 -15.91 17.78
N GLY A 218 16.76 -16.99 18.50
CA GLY A 218 17.99 -17.77 18.31
C GLY A 218 18.01 -18.71 17.09
N ASN A 219 16.86 -19.06 16.51
CA ASN A 219 16.76 -20.03 15.40
C ASN A 219 16.63 -19.41 14.00
N GLY A 220 16.89 -18.11 13.85
CA GLY A 220 16.77 -17.39 12.58
C GLY A 220 18.05 -17.29 11.73
N CYS A 221 19.14 -17.95 12.12
CA CYS A 221 20.42 -17.89 11.41
C CYS A 221 20.95 -19.31 11.12
N ALA A 222 20.31 -19.99 10.17
CA ALA A 222 20.96 -21.02 9.38
C ALA A 222 20.89 -20.54 7.94
N SER A 223 22.04 -20.10 7.45
CA SER A 223 22.31 -19.73 6.06
C SER A 223 21.74 -20.76 5.09
N VAL A 224 20.79 -20.35 4.24
CA VAL A 224 20.51 -21.07 3.00
C VAL A 224 21.64 -20.67 2.03
N PRO A 225 22.45 -21.62 1.52
CA PRO A 225 23.55 -21.28 0.63
C PRO A 225 23.00 -20.75 -0.70
N ASP A 226 23.72 -19.77 -1.24
CA ASP A 226 23.57 -19.24 -2.59
C ASP A 226 23.60 -20.36 -3.63
N GLY A 227 22.68 -20.29 -4.60
CA GLY A 227 22.79 -21.04 -5.85
C GLY A 227 21.54 -21.84 -6.22
N MET A 228 20.55 -21.18 -6.82
CA MET A 228 19.76 -21.85 -7.85
C MET A 228 19.26 -20.83 -8.88
N GLN A 229 19.98 -20.77 -10.00
CA GLN A 229 19.56 -20.08 -11.22
C GLN A 229 18.16 -20.57 -11.62
N ARG A 230 17.20 -19.66 -11.68
CA ARG A 230 15.92 -19.93 -12.36
C ARG A 230 16.14 -19.73 -13.86
N ASN A 231 16.49 -20.82 -14.54
CA ASN A 231 16.34 -20.95 -15.98
C ASN A 231 14.92 -20.54 -16.39
N ARG A 232 14.79 -19.45 -17.13
CA ARG A 232 13.65 -19.23 -18.02
C ARG A 232 14.06 -19.77 -19.38
N HIS A 233 13.36 -20.77 -19.90
CA HIS A 233 13.11 -21.00 -21.33
C HIS A 233 11.94 -21.99 -21.48
N SER A 234 10.98 -21.62 -22.35
CA SER A 234 9.99 -22.43 -23.11
C SER A 234 9.02 -23.31 -22.30
N VAL A 235 7.71 -23.30 -22.55
CA VAL A 235 6.98 -23.45 -23.83
C VAL A 235 5.72 -22.59 -23.85
#